data_AF-D4F102-F1
#
_entry.id   AF-D4F102-F1
#
_cell.length_a   1.000
_cell.length_b   1.000
_cell.length_c   1.000
_cell.angle_alpha   90.00
_cell.angle_beta   90.00
_cell.angle_gamma   90.00
#
_symmetry.space_group_name_H-M   'P 1'
#
loop_
_entity.id
_entity.type
_entity.pdbx_description
1 polymer ?
#
loop_
_entity_poly.entity_id
_entity_poly.type
_entity_poly.pdbx_seq_one_letter_code
_entity_poly.pdbx_strand_id
1 'polypeptide(L)'
;MRVSATLAAQRENTPLRHASEYEQMLVKLAADRRKLKGIQSVETKALHKRDMLPFYGPWISGVLAAGRGAQDDIVMTVMLWRFDVDDITGALDIAEYALRHNLRMPEKHSRTTGCVVVEETAAAAARLRAAGAALSIDTLERAIALTVDQDMPDNVRARLHKTVGLLLRDQGDNAAALAQLQRAMQLDDNAGVKKEIQSLERALRPKPVKQPAKPAKKKTAARPRSVTGTPARRGRPPKVKAAS
;
A
#
# COMPACT_ATOMS: atom_id res chain seq x y z
N MET A 1 66.30 -7.18 23.03
CA MET A 1 65.22 -8.11 22.60
C MET A 1 63.80 -7.62 22.96
N ARG A 2 63.47 -6.32 22.85
CA ARG A 2 62.09 -5.83 23.08
C ARG A 2 61.39 -5.25 21.86
N VAL A 3 62.11 -5.08 20.74
CA VAL A 3 61.56 -4.53 19.48
C VAL A 3 60.97 -5.63 18.58
N SER A 4 61.36 -6.89 18.78
CA SER A 4 60.90 -8.01 17.96
C SER A 4 59.53 -8.57 18.37
N ALA A 5 59.10 -8.37 19.62
CA ALA A 5 57.82 -8.85 20.12
C ALA A 5 56.63 -7.95 19.72
N THR A 6 56.86 -6.63 19.62
CA THR A 6 55.82 -5.67 19.18
C THR A 6 55.52 -5.77 17.68
N LEU A 7 56.49 -6.14 16.84
CA LEU A 7 56.27 -6.42 15.41
C LEU A 7 55.56 -7.77 15.15
N ALA A 8 55.70 -8.74 16.04
CA ALA A 8 54.96 -10.01 15.98
C ALA A 8 53.49 -9.83 16.39
N ALA A 9 53.22 -9.04 17.45
CA ALA A 9 51.86 -8.74 17.90
C ALA A 9 51.05 -7.87 16.91
N GLN A 10 51.71 -7.08 16.05
CA GLN A 10 51.05 -6.33 14.97
C GLN A 10 50.70 -7.17 13.75
N ARG A 11 51.27 -8.38 13.61
CA ARG A 11 50.96 -9.30 12.50
C ARG A 11 49.76 -10.22 12.78
N GLU A 12 49.38 -10.41 14.05
CA GLU A 12 48.29 -11.31 14.44
C GLU A 12 46.90 -10.65 14.50
N ASN A 13 46.78 -9.33 14.32
CA ASN A 13 45.50 -8.64 14.56
C ASN A 13 44.76 -8.19 13.28
N THR A 14 44.67 -9.08 12.28
CA THR A 14 43.68 -8.93 11.21
C THR A 14 43.21 -10.30 10.75
N PRO A 15 42.25 -10.94 11.46
CA PRO A 15 41.77 -12.30 11.17
C PRO A 15 41.10 -12.48 9.80
N LEU A 16 41.09 -11.46 8.95
CA LEU A 16 40.49 -11.43 7.62
C LEU A 16 41.51 -11.40 6.46
N ARG A 17 42.82 -11.36 6.73
CA ARG A 17 43.85 -11.21 5.68
C ARG A 17 43.86 -12.31 4.59
N HIS A 18 43.28 -13.47 4.89
CA HIS A 18 43.17 -14.60 3.94
C HIS A 18 41.72 -14.92 3.56
N ALA A 19 40.75 -14.15 4.06
CA ALA A 19 39.35 -14.31 3.73
C ALA A 19 39.07 -13.69 2.35
N SER A 20 38.30 -14.38 1.51
CA SER A 20 37.75 -13.83 0.27
C SER A 20 36.98 -12.54 0.57
N GLU A 21 36.85 -11.65 -0.41
CA GLU A 21 36.09 -10.41 -0.25
C GLU A 21 34.66 -10.66 0.24
N TYR A 22 34.04 -11.76 -0.22
CA TYR A 22 32.73 -12.21 0.25
C TYR A 22 32.71 -12.52 1.75
N GLU A 23 33.68 -13.29 2.25
CA GLU A 23 33.78 -13.63 3.67
C GLU A 23 34.00 -12.39 4.54
N GLN A 24 34.80 -11.43 4.07
CA GLN A 24 34.98 -10.15 4.75
C GLN A 24 33.65 -9.38 4.85
N MET A 25 32.88 -9.35 3.77
CA MET A 25 31.57 -8.73 3.75
C MET A 25 30.56 -9.45 4.67
N LEU A 26 30.60 -10.78 4.75
CA LEU A 26 29.77 -11.54 5.68
C LEU A 26 30.12 -11.25 7.14
N VAL A 27 31.41 -11.07 7.48
CA VAL A 27 31.84 -10.67 8.82
C VAL A 27 31.33 -9.28 9.17
N LYS A 28 31.38 -8.33 8.22
CA LYS A 28 30.79 -6.99 8.39
C LYS A 28 29.27 -7.07 8.60
N LEU A 29 28.57 -7.85 7.78
CA LEU A 29 27.12 -8.06 7.90
C LEU A 29 26.75 -8.65 9.27
N ALA A 30 27.52 -9.62 9.75
CA ALA A 30 27.31 -10.23 11.07
C ALA A 30 27.53 -9.23 12.22
N ALA A 31 28.50 -8.30 12.08
CA ALA A 31 28.72 -7.23 13.06
C ALA A 31 27.56 -6.23 13.09
N ASP A 32 27.08 -5.79 11.92
CA ASP A 32 25.94 -4.88 11.82
C ASP A 32 24.65 -5.52 12.36
N ARG A 33 24.38 -6.78 12.01
CA ARG A 33 23.25 -7.54 12.55
C ARG A 33 23.28 -7.63 14.08
N ARG A 34 24.47 -7.83 14.68
CA ARG A 34 24.63 -7.82 16.14
C ARG A 34 24.34 -6.44 16.74
N LYS A 35 24.81 -5.36 16.12
CA LYS A 35 24.49 -3.99 16.54
C LYS A 35 22.98 -3.74 16.51
N LEU A 36 22.32 -4.12 15.41
CA LEU A 36 20.87 -3.98 15.27
C LEU A 36 20.08 -4.83 16.27
N LYS A 37 20.55 -6.04 16.61
CA LYS A 37 19.91 -6.90 17.62
C LYS A 37 19.89 -6.26 19.01
N GLY A 38 20.89 -5.44 19.34
CA GLY A 38 20.97 -4.71 20.62
C GLY A 38 19.99 -3.54 20.74
N ILE A 39 19.33 -3.14 19.64
CA ILE A 39 18.36 -2.05 19.63
C ILE A 39 16.95 -2.66 19.76
N GLN A 40 16.07 -2.07 20.56
CA GLN A 40 14.68 -2.53 20.64
C GLN A 40 13.78 -1.79 19.64
N SER A 41 13.88 -0.47 19.59
CA SER A 41 13.07 0.38 18.70
C SER A 41 13.25 0.03 17.23
N VAL A 42 12.13 -0.19 16.53
CA VAL A 42 12.10 -0.44 15.09
C VAL A 42 12.53 0.82 14.32
N GLU A 43 12.04 1.99 14.72
CA GLU A 43 12.41 3.27 14.10
C GLU A 43 13.91 3.55 14.24
N THR A 44 14.47 3.33 15.44
CA THR A 44 15.91 3.49 15.65
C THR A 44 16.72 2.48 14.84
N LYS A 45 16.24 1.24 14.68
CA LYS A 45 16.88 0.27 13.76
C LYS A 45 16.85 0.76 12.32
N ALA A 46 15.73 1.32 11.86
CA ALA A 46 15.62 1.84 10.50
C ALA A 46 16.63 2.96 10.25
N LEU A 47 16.80 3.90 11.19
CA LEU A 47 17.85 4.94 11.09
C LEU A 47 19.25 4.33 10.95
N HIS A 48 19.59 3.36 11.79
CA HIS A 48 20.90 2.68 11.71
C HIS A 48 21.09 1.91 10.40
N LYS A 49 20.05 1.23 9.90
CA LYS A 49 20.09 0.57 8.59
C LYS A 49 20.35 1.58 7.49
N ARG A 50 19.68 2.75 7.52
CA ARG A 50 19.86 3.82 6.54
C ARG A 50 21.30 4.32 6.50
N ASP A 51 21.95 4.47 7.66
CA ASP A 51 23.36 4.88 7.75
C ASP A 51 24.32 3.78 7.25
N MET A 52 23.97 2.51 7.42
CA MET A 52 24.80 1.37 7.00
C MET A 52 24.69 1.04 5.52
N LEU A 53 23.53 1.26 4.89
CA LEU A 53 23.24 0.86 3.51
C LEU A 53 24.26 1.37 2.47
N PRO A 54 24.78 2.61 2.53
CA PRO A 54 25.77 3.10 1.58
C PRO A 54 27.04 2.25 1.51
N PHE A 55 27.46 1.63 2.63
CA PHE A 55 28.62 0.74 2.66
C PHE A 55 28.43 -0.49 1.75
N TYR A 56 27.21 -1.03 1.68
CA TYR A 56 26.89 -2.20 0.87
C TYR A 56 26.66 -1.86 -0.61
N GLY A 57 26.46 -0.58 -0.93
CA GLY A 57 26.14 -0.11 -2.29
C GLY A 57 27.06 -0.67 -3.38
N PRO A 58 28.41 -0.55 -3.25
CA PRO A 58 29.34 -1.10 -4.24
C PRO A 58 29.21 -2.62 -4.44
N TRP A 59 29.01 -3.39 -3.37
CA TRP A 59 28.79 -4.84 -3.45
C TRP A 59 27.53 -5.17 -4.25
N ILE A 60 26.41 -4.53 -3.90
CA ILE A 60 25.13 -4.73 -4.59
C ILE A 60 25.27 -4.39 -6.07
N SER A 61 25.78 -3.21 -6.41
CA SER A 61 25.97 -2.80 -7.80
C SER A 61 26.86 -3.78 -8.57
N GLY A 62 27.94 -4.27 -7.97
CA GLY A 62 28.82 -5.26 -8.57
C GLY A 62 28.13 -6.60 -8.86
N VAL A 63 27.35 -7.11 -7.90
CA VAL A 63 26.60 -8.37 -8.08
C VAL A 63 25.51 -8.23 -9.14
N LEU A 64 24.72 -7.15 -9.09
CA LEU A 64 23.66 -6.89 -10.07
C LEU A 64 24.22 -6.73 -11.49
N ALA A 65 25.34 -6.01 -11.64
CA ALA A 65 25.99 -5.83 -12.94
C ALA A 65 26.61 -7.13 -13.48
N ALA A 66 27.15 -7.98 -12.60
CA ALA A 66 27.74 -9.26 -13.00
C ALA A 66 26.69 -10.28 -13.45
N GLY A 67 25.44 -10.19 -12.98
CA GLY A 67 24.31 -10.97 -13.51
C GLY A 67 24.43 -12.49 -13.33
N ARG A 68 25.26 -12.96 -12.39
CA ARG A 68 25.60 -14.41 -12.27
C ARG A 68 24.49 -15.27 -11.66
N GLY A 69 23.55 -14.68 -10.92
CA GLY A 69 22.47 -15.41 -10.25
C GLY A 69 22.91 -16.28 -9.07
N ALA A 70 24.13 -16.09 -8.55
CA ALA A 70 24.58 -16.82 -7.37
C ALA A 70 23.79 -16.38 -6.12
N GLN A 71 23.48 -17.33 -5.24
CA GLN A 71 22.88 -17.02 -3.94
C GLN A 71 23.84 -16.14 -3.14
N ASP A 72 23.34 -15.02 -2.63
CA ASP A 72 24.12 -14.03 -1.90
C ASP A 72 23.30 -13.48 -0.73
N ASP A 73 23.73 -13.82 0.49
CA ASP A 73 23.04 -13.42 1.71
C ASP A 73 23.14 -11.90 1.97
N ILE A 74 24.18 -11.23 1.47
CA ILE A 74 24.35 -9.79 1.59
C ILE A 74 23.30 -9.11 0.72
N VAL A 75 23.16 -9.54 -0.54
CA VAL A 75 22.14 -9.04 -1.47
C VAL A 75 20.74 -9.17 -0.89
N MET A 76 20.39 -10.37 -0.43
CA MET A 76 19.05 -10.63 0.11
C MET A 76 18.78 -9.89 1.43
N THR A 77 19.80 -9.70 2.27
CA THR A 77 19.65 -8.92 3.50
C THR A 77 19.51 -7.43 3.22
N VAL A 78 20.28 -6.89 2.28
CA VAL A 78 20.23 -5.47 1.91
C VAL A 78 18.89 -5.14 1.25
N MET A 79 18.31 -6.05 0.45
CA MET A 79 16.93 -5.90 -0.06
C MET A 79 15.93 -5.66 1.08
N LEU A 80 15.95 -6.52 2.11
CA LEU A 80 15.09 -6.36 3.29
C LEU A 80 15.36 -5.05 4.02
N TRP A 81 16.63 -4.70 4.23
CA TRP A 81 16.98 -3.45 4.92
C TRP A 81 16.57 -2.20 4.15
N ARG A 82 16.52 -2.25 2.83
CA ARG A 82 15.97 -1.15 2.03
C ARG A 82 14.47 -0.98 2.26
N PHE A 83 13.69 -2.07 2.32
CA PHE A 83 12.28 -1.99 2.72
C PHE A 83 12.09 -1.46 4.15
N ASP A 84 12.93 -1.88 5.09
CA ASP A 84 12.89 -1.41 6.48
C ASP A 84 13.09 0.11 6.61
N VAL A 85 13.76 0.74 5.65
CA VAL A 85 14.00 2.19 5.61
C VAL A 85 13.13 2.91 4.58
N ASP A 86 12.10 2.23 4.09
CA ASP A 86 11.13 2.70 3.10
C ASP A 86 11.75 3.10 1.74
N ASP A 87 12.95 2.61 1.42
CA ASP A 87 13.56 2.71 0.08
C ASP A 87 13.00 1.59 -0.82
N ILE A 88 11.75 1.76 -1.22
CA ILE A 88 11.04 0.78 -2.05
C ILE A 88 11.71 0.65 -3.42
N THR A 89 12.08 1.76 -4.06
CA THR A 89 12.70 1.75 -5.39
C THR A 89 14.00 0.94 -5.41
N GLY A 90 14.91 1.22 -4.48
CA GLY A 90 16.17 0.49 -4.40
C GLY A 90 16.01 -0.96 -3.94
N ALA A 91 14.99 -1.26 -3.14
CA ALA A 91 14.66 -2.65 -2.80
C ALA A 91 14.15 -3.41 -4.04
N LEU A 92 13.32 -2.79 -4.88
CA LEU A 92 12.80 -3.40 -6.10
C LEU A 92 13.89 -3.65 -7.15
N ASP A 93 14.94 -2.83 -7.21
CA ASP A 93 16.11 -3.09 -8.08
C ASP A 93 16.80 -4.41 -7.71
N ILE A 94 16.92 -4.70 -6.41
CA ILE A 94 17.46 -5.96 -5.94
C ILE A 94 16.44 -7.09 -6.14
N ALA A 95 15.15 -6.83 -5.89
CA ALA A 95 14.08 -7.81 -6.03
C ALA A 95 13.96 -8.32 -7.47
N GLU A 96 14.08 -7.45 -8.47
CA GLU A 96 14.03 -7.84 -9.89
C GLU A 96 15.11 -8.87 -10.22
N TYR A 97 16.34 -8.65 -9.76
CA TYR A 97 17.43 -9.60 -9.90
C TYR A 97 17.16 -10.89 -9.11
N ALA A 98 16.72 -10.77 -7.86
CA ALA A 98 16.44 -11.91 -6.99
C ALA A 98 15.36 -12.83 -7.59
N LEU A 99 14.29 -12.27 -8.14
CA LEU A 99 13.21 -13.00 -8.78
C LEU A 99 13.66 -13.63 -10.10
N ARG A 100 14.37 -12.88 -10.96
CA ARG A 100 14.90 -13.39 -12.24
C ARG A 100 15.77 -14.63 -12.06
N HIS A 101 16.57 -14.66 -11.01
CA HIS A 101 17.52 -15.74 -10.73
C HIS A 101 17.06 -16.71 -9.65
N ASN A 102 15.81 -16.60 -9.17
CA ASN A 102 15.23 -17.46 -8.14
C ASN A 102 16.05 -17.53 -6.84
N LEU A 103 16.63 -16.40 -6.42
CA LEU A 103 17.34 -16.30 -5.16
C LEU A 103 16.39 -16.59 -4.00
N ARG A 104 16.91 -17.25 -2.98
CA ARG A 104 16.14 -17.64 -1.79
C ARG A 104 16.30 -16.60 -0.70
N MET A 105 15.24 -16.40 0.08
CA MET A 105 15.31 -15.58 1.28
C MET A 105 16.32 -16.17 2.30
N PRO A 106 17.05 -15.35 3.08
CA PRO A 106 18.00 -15.84 4.08
C PRO A 106 17.30 -16.72 5.13
N GLU A 107 18.01 -17.71 5.66
CA GLU A 107 17.46 -18.74 6.56
C GLU A 107 16.55 -18.14 7.66
N LYS A 108 15.42 -18.83 7.90
CA LYS A 108 14.26 -18.51 8.79
C LYS A 108 13.04 -17.89 8.13
N HIS A 109 13.08 -17.57 6.84
CA HIS A 109 11.87 -17.16 6.11
C HIS A 109 11.17 -18.38 5.52
N SER A 110 9.93 -18.63 5.94
CA SER A 110 9.05 -19.64 5.31
C SER A 110 8.41 -19.15 4.01
N ARG A 111 8.56 -17.85 3.70
CA ARG A 111 7.96 -17.19 2.54
C ARG A 111 8.91 -17.22 1.33
N THR A 112 8.32 -17.33 0.14
CA THR A 112 9.03 -17.16 -1.13
C THR A 112 9.51 -15.71 -1.29
N THR A 113 10.53 -15.50 -2.12
CA THR A 113 11.06 -14.16 -2.41
C THR A 113 9.98 -13.23 -2.96
N GLY A 114 9.14 -13.71 -3.87
CA GLY A 114 7.99 -12.95 -4.39
C GLY A 114 7.00 -12.54 -3.31
N CYS A 115 6.65 -13.46 -2.41
CA CYS A 115 5.76 -13.15 -1.28
C CYS A 115 6.35 -12.05 -0.38
N VAL A 116 7.63 -12.15 -0.02
CA VAL A 116 8.30 -11.13 0.81
C VAL A 116 8.31 -9.78 0.12
N VAL A 117 8.65 -9.72 -1.17
CA VAL A 117 8.69 -8.46 -1.93
C VAL A 117 7.32 -7.76 -1.91
N VAL A 118 6.22 -8.50 -2.08
CA VAL A 118 4.87 -7.93 -2.03
C VAL A 118 4.50 -7.48 -0.61
N GLU A 119 4.75 -8.31 0.41
CA GLU A 119 4.46 -7.97 1.80
C GLU A 119 5.20 -6.71 2.25
N GLU A 120 6.50 -6.64 1.99
CA GLU A 120 7.36 -5.55 2.41
C GLU A 120 7.09 -4.26 1.61
N THR A 121 6.81 -4.37 0.30
CA THR A 121 6.38 -3.22 -0.51
C THR A 121 5.08 -2.63 0.05
N ALA A 122 4.07 -3.49 0.30
CA ALA A 122 2.79 -3.03 0.82
C ALA A 122 2.92 -2.40 2.21
N ALA A 123 3.78 -2.95 3.08
CA ALA A 123 4.06 -2.43 4.40
C ALA A 123 4.78 -1.07 4.37
N ALA A 124 5.85 -0.95 3.59
CA ALA A 124 6.58 0.30 3.40
C ALA A 124 5.70 1.39 2.80
N ALA A 125 4.93 1.07 1.76
CA ALA A 125 4.00 1.99 1.14
C ALA A 125 2.91 2.48 2.10
N ALA A 126 2.39 1.60 2.97
CA ALA A 126 1.42 1.96 4.00
C ALA A 126 2.03 2.91 5.04
N ARG A 127 3.27 2.69 5.47
CA ARG A 127 3.99 3.59 6.39
C ARG A 127 4.22 4.97 5.78
N LEU A 128 4.73 5.02 4.55
CA LEU A 128 4.94 6.29 3.82
C LEU A 128 3.64 7.07 3.64
N ARG A 129 2.57 6.39 3.24
CA ARG A 129 1.24 7.00 3.13
C ARG A 129 0.73 7.54 4.47
N ALA A 130 0.89 6.78 5.55
CA ALA A 130 0.48 7.22 6.90
C ALA A 130 1.28 8.45 7.37
N ALA A 131 2.56 8.54 6.97
CA ALA A 131 3.41 9.70 7.24
C ALA A 131 3.13 10.91 6.32
N GLY A 132 2.24 10.78 5.33
CA GLY A 132 2.02 11.82 4.30
C GLY A 132 3.23 12.05 3.40
N ALA A 133 4.16 11.09 3.35
CA ALA A 133 5.35 11.19 2.53
C ALA A 133 5.02 10.98 1.05
N ALA A 134 5.80 11.63 0.17
CA ALA A 134 5.68 11.42 -1.25
C ALA A 134 5.99 9.96 -1.60
N LEU A 135 5.12 9.33 -2.39
CA LEU A 135 5.28 7.96 -2.86
C LEU A 135 4.87 7.90 -4.33
N SER A 136 5.74 7.33 -5.15
CA SER A 136 5.48 7.13 -6.58
C SER A 136 4.55 5.94 -6.79
N ILE A 137 3.45 6.17 -7.52
CA ILE A 137 2.54 5.10 -7.96
C ILE A 137 3.28 4.13 -8.89
N ASP A 138 4.09 4.65 -9.81
CA ASP A 138 4.88 3.85 -10.75
C ASP A 138 5.77 2.83 -10.02
N THR A 139 6.31 3.18 -8.84
CA THR A 139 7.09 2.25 -8.02
C THR A 139 6.24 1.08 -7.51
N LEU A 140 4.98 1.31 -7.12
CA LEU A 140 4.09 0.26 -6.66
C LEU A 140 3.54 -0.57 -7.82
N GLU A 141 3.27 0.05 -8.97
CA GLU A 141 2.89 -0.67 -10.19
C GLU A 141 4.03 -1.56 -10.69
N ARG A 142 5.28 -1.09 -10.60
CA ARG A 142 6.46 -1.93 -10.85
C ARG A 142 6.50 -3.15 -9.94
N ALA A 143 6.21 -3.00 -8.64
CA ALA A 143 6.16 -4.13 -7.72
C ALA A 143 5.07 -5.16 -8.10
N ILE A 144 3.89 -4.70 -8.53
CA ILE A 144 2.82 -5.57 -9.05
C ILE A 144 3.30 -6.32 -10.29
N ALA A 145 3.91 -5.62 -11.25
CA ALA A 145 4.39 -6.21 -12.49
C ALA A 145 5.50 -7.25 -12.24
N LEU A 146 6.47 -6.95 -11.36
CA LEU A 146 7.57 -7.85 -11.01
C LEU A 146 7.10 -9.15 -10.35
N THR A 147 5.93 -9.13 -9.70
CA THR A 147 5.43 -10.25 -8.88
C THR A 147 4.18 -10.90 -9.45
N VAL A 148 3.79 -10.55 -10.69
CA VAL A 148 2.55 -11.04 -11.31
C VAL A 148 2.50 -12.57 -11.34
N ASP A 149 3.60 -13.21 -11.76
CA ASP A 149 3.75 -14.66 -11.92
C ASP A 149 4.24 -15.39 -10.64
N GLN A 150 4.39 -14.66 -9.53
CA GLN A 150 4.88 -15.24 -8.27
C GLN A 150 3.73 -15.84 -7.47
N ASP A 151 3.91 -17.08 -7.01
CA ASP A 151 2.96 -17.74 -6.11
C ASP A 151 3.03 -17.16 -4.69
N MET A 152 1.86 -16.82 -4.15
CA MET A 152 1.70 -16.27 -2.80
C MET A 152 0.24 -16.34 -2.36
N PRO A 153 -0.04 -16.30 -1.04
CA PRO A 153 -1.41 -16.18 -0.54
C PRO A 153 -2.14 -14.93 -1.07
N ASP A 154 -3.41 -15.08 -1.44
CA ASP A 154 -4.19 -13.99 -2.05
C ASP A 154 -4.29 -12.75 -1.15
N ASN A 155 -4.33 -12.92 0.17
CA ASN A 155 -4.37 -11.81 1.13
C ASN A 155 -3.10 -10.95 1.12
N VAL A 156 -1.95 -11.51 0.73
CA VAL A 156 -0.69 -10.75 0.53
C VAL A 156 -0.84 -9.85 -0.69
N ARG A 157 -1.29 -10.42 -1.82
CA ARG A 157 -1.51 -9.69 -3.06
C ARG A 157 -2.61 -8.62 -2.90
N ALA A 158 -3.69 -8.96 -2.21
CA ALA A 158 -4.77 -8.04 -1.88
C ALA A 158 -4.27 -6.82 -1.09
N ARG A 159 -3.34 -7.01 -0.15
CA ARG A 159 -2.76 -5.92 0.64
C ARG A 159 -2.01 -4.90 -0.22
N LEU A 160 -1.24 -5.34 -1.21
CA LEU A 160 -0.55 -4.43 -2.13
C LEU A 160 -1.57 -3.63 -2.97
N HIS A 161 -2.54 -4.30 -3.59
CA HIS A 161 -3.62 -3.64 -4.33
C HIS A 161 -4.40 -2.63 -3.47
N LYS A 162 -4.69 -2.99 -2.21
CA LYS A 162 -5.32 -2.09 -1.24
C LYS A 162 -4.48 -0.83 -1.04
N THR A 163 -3.18 -0.98 -0.78
CA THR A 163 -2.30 0.17 -0.54
C THR A 163 -2.21 1.08 -1.77
N VAL A 164 -2.09 0.50 -2.98
CA VAL A 164 -2.10 1.27 -4.24
C VAL A 164 -3.41 2.03 -4.41
N GLY A 165 -4.56 1.37 -4.23
CA GLY A 165 -5.87 2.00 -4.37
C GLY A 165 -6.10 3.14 -3.36
N LEU A 166 -5.62 2.98 -2.13
CA LEU A 166 -5.70 4.03 -1.11
C LEU A 166 -4.79 5.23 -1.42
N LEU A 167 -3.65 5.03 -2.07
CA LEU A 167 -2.74 6.10 -2.49
C LEU A 167 -3.31 6.86 -3.69
N LEU A 168 -3.82 6.16 -4.70
CA LEU A 168 -4.49 6.77 -5.87
C LEU A 168 -5.66 7.65 -5.45
N ARG A 169 -6.46 7.17 -4.48
CA ARG A 169 -7.56 7.95 -3.91
C ARG A 169 -7.06 9.25 -3.28
N ASP A 170 -5.98 9.19 -2.51
CA ASP A 170 -5.41 10.37 -1.85
C ASP A 170 -4.83 11.37 -2.87
N GLN A 171 -4.37 10.89 -4.03
CA GLN A 171 -3.94 11.70 -5.18
C GLN A 171 -5.11 12.22 -6.04
N GLY A 172 -6.34 11.80 -5.75
CA GLY A 172 -7.55 12.24 -6.45
C GLY A 172 -7.94 11.40 -7.68
N ASP A 173 -7.17 10.36 -8.03
CA ASP A 173 -7.54 9.43 -9.10
C ASP A 173 -8.53 8.37 -8.61
N ASN A 174 -9.78 8.80 -8.47
CA ASN A 174 -10.85 7.98 -7.94
C ASN A 174 -11.17 6.74 -8.82
N ALA A 175 -10.98 6.84 -10.14
CA ALA A 175 -11.29 5.75 -11.06
C ALA A 175 -10.24 4.64 -10.94
N ALA A 176 -8.95 4.99 -10.99
CA ALA A 176 -7.88 4.01 -10.79
C ALA A 176 -7.89 3.43 -9.37
N ALA A 177 -8.18 4.27 -8.36
CA ALA A 177 -8.34 3.83 -6.98
C ALA A 177 -9.42 2.75 -6.84
N LEU A 178 -10.59 2.97 -7.46
CA LEU A 178 -11.70 2.02 -7.42
C LEU A 178 -11.30 0.67 -8.01
N ALA A 179 -10.64 0.66 -9.17
CA ALA A 179 -10.20 -0.57 -9.82
C ALA A 179 -9.24 -1.39 -8.91
N GLN A 180 -8.27 -0.72 -8.28
CA GLN A 180 -7.31 -1.36 -7.40
C GLN A 180 -7.97 -1.91 -6.12
N LEU A 181 -8.89 -1.16 -5.51
CA LEU A 181 -9.61 -1.61 -4.31
C LEU A 181 -10.57 -2.76 -4.63
N GLN A 182 -11.23 -2.74 -5.79
CA GLN A 182 -12.05 -3.87 -6.25
C GLN A 182 -11.19 -5.12 -6.47
N ARG A 183 -10.00 -4.98 -7.06
CA ARG A 183 -9.07 -6.11 -7.20
C ARG A 183 -8.62 -6.65 -5.84
N ALA A 184 -8.34 -5.78 -4.87
CA ALA A 184 -8.04 -6.21 -3.50
C ALA A 184 -9.18 -7.02 -2.87
N MET A 185 -10.43 -6.56 -3.03
CA MET A 185 -11.61 -7.25 -2.51
C MET A 185 -11.88 -8.60 -3.21
N GLN A 186 -11.63 -8.70 -4.52
CA GLN A 186 -11.76 -9.96 -5.26
C GLN A 186 -10.78 -11.04 -4.78
N LEU A 187 -9.58 -10.62 -4.37
CA LEU A 187 -8.55 -11.51 -3.84
C LEU A 187 -8.79 -11.86 -2.36
N ASP A 188 -9.26 -10.89 -1.57
CA ASP A 188 -9.56 -11.08 -0.16
C ASP A 188 -10.78 -10.26 0.24
N ASP A 189 -11.92 -10.94 0.44
CA ASP A 189 -13.17 -10.33 0.90
C ASP A 189 -13.04 -9.63 2.27
N ASN A 190 -12.00 -9.98 3.05
CA ASN A 190 -11.66 -9.41 4.35
C ASN A 190 -10.58 -8.31 4.25
N ALA A 191 -10.19 -7.87 3.06
CA ALA A 191 -9.23 -6.79 2.86
C ALA A 191 -9.67 -5.45 3.50
N GLY A 192 -10.95 -5.32 3.88
CA GLY A 192 -11.45 -4.16 4.63
C GLY A 192 -11.54 -2.89 3.80
N VAL A 193 -11.89 -3.01 2.51
CA VAL A 193 -11.98 -1.91 1.53
C VAL A 193 -13.42 -1.60 1.09
N LYS A 194 -14.42 -2.29 1.67
CA LYS A 194 -15.83 -2.20 1.25
C LYS A 194 -16.39 -0.78 1.36
N LYS A 195 -16.03 -0.04 2.42
CA LYS A 195 -16.52 1.33 2.64
C LYS A 195 -15.89 2.31 1.65
N GLU A 196 -14.60 2.13 1.37
CA GLU A 196 -13.83 2.93 0.43
C GLU A 196 -14.35 2.75 -1.00
N ILE A 197 -14.60 1.50 -1.41
CA ILE A 197 -15.23 1.18 -2.70
C ILE A 197 -16.58 1.89 -2.83
N GLN A 198 -17.48 1.72 -1.86
CA GLN A 198 -18.80 2.36 -1.89
C GLN A 198 -18.72 3.90 -1.94
N SER A 199 -17.75 4.49 -1.25
CA SER A 199 -17.51 5.94 -1.27
C SER A 199 -17.07 6.41 -2.65
N LEU A 200 -16.11 5.71 -3.27
CA LEU A 200 -15.60 6.01 -4.61
C LEU A 200 -16.67 5.83 -5.68
N GLU A 201 -17.45 4.75 -5.63
CA GLU A 201 -18.57 4.52 -6.55
C GLU A 201 -19.59 5.66 -6.49
N ARG A 202 -19.90 6.18 -5.29
CA ARG A 202 -20.77 7.34 -5.13
C ARG A 202 -20.16 8.62 -5.69
N ALA A 203 -18.85 8.81 -5.49
CA ALA A 203 -18.14 9.98 -6.00
C ALA A 203 -18.04 9.99 -7.54
N LEU A 204 -17.93 8.82 -8.16
CA LEU A 204 -17.84 8.64 -9.61
C LEU A 204 -19.21 8.62 -10.31
N ARG A 205 -20.30 8.45 -9.57
CA ARG A 205 -21.65 8.54 -10.15
C ARG A 205 -21.88 9.94 -10.71
N PRO A 206 -22.24 10.07 -12.00
CA PRO A 206 -22.55 11.36 -12.57
C PRO A 206 -23.71 12.00 -11.79
N LYS A 207 -23.54 13.26 -11.37
CA LYS A 207 -24.63 14.01 -10.73
C LYS A 207 -25.80 14.05 -11.71
N PRO A 208 -27.04 13.71 -11.29
CA PRO A 208 -28.18 13.79 -12.17
C PRO A 208 -28.29 15.22 -12.70
N VAL A 209 -28.21 15.37 -14.02
CA VAL A 209 -28.53 16.63 -14.71
C VAL A 209 -29.95 16.99 -14.28
N LYS A 210 -30.11 18.09 -13.54
CA LYS A 210 -31.45 18.64 -13.26
C LYS A 210 -32.08 18.97 -14.61
N GLN A 211 -32.94 18.08 -15.09
CA GLN A 211 -33.82 18.41 -16.21
C GLN A 211 -34.64 19.64 -15.78
N PRO A 212 -34.71 20.71 -16.60
CA PRO A 212 -35.52 21.87 -16.27
C PRO A 212 -36.96 21.41 -16.04
N ALA A 213 -37.53 21.85 -14.92
CA ALA A 213 -38.87 21.47 -14.50
C ALA A 213 -39.87 21.68 -15.65
N LYS A 214 -40.60 20.61 -16.03
CA LYS A 214 -41.73 20.73 -16.95
C LYS A 214 -42.69 21.79 -16.37
N PRO A 215 -43.14 22.77 -17.16
CA PRO A 215 -43.99 23.84 -16.65
C PRO A 215 -45.28 23.26 -16.07
N ALA A 216 -45.58 23.68 -14.84
CA ALA A 216 -46.78 23.28 -14.12
C ALA A 216 -48.03 23.61 -14.95
N LYS A 217 -48.88 22.61 -15.20
CA LYS A 217 -50.21 22.84 -15.77
C LYS A 217 -51.00 23.74 -14.81
N LYS A 218 -51.26 24.98 -15.24
CA LYS A 218 -52.18 25.91 -14.56
C LYS A 218 -53.54 25.21 -14.40
N LYS A 219 -53.98 24.99 -13.17
CA LYS A 219 -55.39 24.72 -12.86
C LYS A 219 -56.15 26.04 -13.12
N THR A 220 -56.88 26.10 -14.22
CA THR A 220 -57.84 27.18 -14.51
C THR A 220 -59.01 27.10 -13.53
N ALA A 221 -59.27 28.21 -12.86
CA ALA A 221 -60.42 28.42 -11.99
C ALA A 221 -61.74 28.58 -12.78
N ALA A 222 -62.80 28.00 -12.20
CA ALA A 222 -64.23 28.33 -12.20
C ALA A 222 -64.91 29.02 -13.42
N ARG A 223 -66.08 28.47 -13.79
CA ARG A 223 -67.18 29.15 -14.50
C ARG A 223 -68.55 28.65 -13.98
N PRO A 224 -69.68 29.37 -14.20
CA PRO A 224 -70.56 29.84 -13.14
C PRO A 224 -71.90 29.09 -13.04
N ARG A 225 -72.62 29.38 -11.95
CA ARG A 225 -73.98 28.92 -11.61
C ARG A 225 -74.99 29.13 -12.73
N SER A 226 -75.75 28.09 -13.08
CA SER A 226 -77.01 28.18 -13.81
C SER A 226 -78.20 28.05 -12.86
N VAL A 227 -79.12 29.01 -12.96
CA VAL A 227 -80.41 29.08 -12.26
C VAL A 227 -81.48 28.40 -13.11
N THR A 228 -82.27 27.47 -12.54
CA THR A 228 -83.63 27.15 -13.02
C THR A 228 -84.45 26.41 -11.95
N GLY A 229 -85.57 27.01 -11.53
CA GLY A 229 -86.90 26.36 -11.42
C GLY A 229 -87.23 25.41 -10.27
N THR A 230 -87.95 25.92 -9.26
CA THR A 230 -88.87 25.25 -8.30
C THR A 230 -90.08 24.59 -9.04
N PRO A 231 -91.00 23.75 -8.47
CA PRO A 231 -91.37 23.64 -7.04
C PRO A 231 -91.91 22.28 -6.47
N ALA A 232 -92.33 22.37 -5.19
CA ALA A 232 -93.27 21.53 -4.42
C ALA A 232 -92.63 20.42 -3.53
N ARG A 233 -93.06 20.13 -2.28
CA ARG A 233 -94.25 20.53 -1.50
C ARG A 233 -94.01 20.22 0.00
N ARG A 234 -94.48 21.13 0.86
CA ARG A 234 -95.10 20.98 2.22
C ARG A 234 -94.49 20.03 3.28
N GLY A 235 -94.09 20.64 4.41
CA GLY A 235 -94.03 20.06 5.76
C GLY A 235 -93.78 21.16 6.82
N ARG A 236 -94.60 21.23 7.87
CA ARG A 236 -94.90 22.35 8.80
C ARG A 236 -94.14 22.17 10.17
N PRO A 237 -94.02 23.15 11.14
CA PRO A 237 -92.72 23.66 11.58
C PRO A 237 -92.50 23.48 13.13
N PRO A 238 -92.06 24.47 13.93
CA PRO A 238 -90.78 24.49 14.63
C PRO A 238 -90.88 24.49 16.18
N LYS A 239 -89.73 24.41 16.89
CA LYS A 239 -89.51 24.94 18.26
C LYS A 239 -87.98 25.06 18.49
N VAL A 240 -87.35 26.24 18.48
CA VAL A 240 -87.32 27.36 19.47
C VAL A 240 -86.35 27.12 20.64
N LYS A 241 -85.39 28.06 20.78
CA LYS A 241 -84.57 28.47 21.96
C LYS A 241 -83.49 27.50 22.45
N ALA A 242 -82.38 27.94 23.04
CA ALA A 242 -81.70 29.24 23.23
C ALA A 242 -80.31 28.93 23.79
N ALA A 243 -79.39 29.89 23.65
CA ALA A 243 -78.10 29.89 24.28
C ALA A 243 -78.19 30.09 25.80
N SER A 244 -77.37 29.34 26.54
CA SER A 244 -76.45 29.83 27.57
C SER A 244 -75.38 28.77 27.79
#